data_AF-A0A942K6I8-F1
#
_entry.id   AF-A0A942K6I8-F1
#
_cell.length_a   1.000
_cell.length_b   1.000
_cell.length_c   1.000
_cell.angle_alpha   90.00
_cell.angle_beta   90.00
_cell.angle_gamma   90.00
#
_symmetry.space_group_name_H-M   'P 1'
#
loop_
_entity.id
_entity.type
_entity.pdbx_description
1 polymer ?
#
loop_
_entity_poly.entity_id
_entity_poly.type
_entity_poly.pdbx_seq_one_letter_code
_entity_poly.pdbx_strand_id
1 'polypeptide(L)'
;MSNTHLSSKGQVVLPKAVREALRLAAGDELLVTLEGQSVRLTPRRKGIRQVLAGLQGHLPSRDLEPAALFAAEKAAARERWTCPEPAEWSR
;
A
#
# COMPACT_ATOMS: atom_id res chain seq x y z
N MET A 1 -21.03 -21.57 -1.49
CA MET A 1 -21.48 -21.06 -0.17
C MET A 1 -20.63 -21.67 0.92
N SER A 2 -20.17 -20.88 1.89
CA SER A 2 -19.50 -21.38 3.11
C SER A 2 -20.24 -20.84 4.33
N ASN A 3 -20.77 -21.73 5.19
CA ASN A 3 -21.39 -21.35 6.45
C ASN A 3 -20.32 -21.18 7.54
N THR A 4 -20.50 -20.19 8.39
CA THR A 4 -19.60 -19.89 9.51
C THR A 4 -20.41 -19.80 10.80
N HIS A 5 -19.86 -20.34 11.88
CA HIS A 5 -20.50 -20.27 13.20
C HIS A 5 -20.11 -18.98 13.93
N LEU A 6 -21.09 -18.38 14.61
CA LEU A 6 -20.87 -17.32 15.57
C LEU A 6 -20.64 -17.95 16.95
N SER A 7 -19.51 -17.64 17.58
CA SER A 7 -19.24 -18.12 18.93
C SER A 7 -20.09 -17.37 19.97
N SER A 8 -20.19 -17.93 21.17
CA SER A 8 -20.89 -17.32 22.31
C SER A 8 -20.33 -15.94 22.72
N LYS A 9 -19.09 -15.62 22.31
CA LYS A 9 -18.44 -14.32 22.55
C LYS A 9 -18.61 -13.36 21.37
N GLY A 10 -19.46 -13.68 20.40
CA GLY A 10 -19.65 -12.88 19.19
C GLY A 10 -18.51 -13.00 18.17
N GLN A 11 -17.67 -14.03 18.25
CA GLN A 11 -16.57 -14.22 17.31
C GLN A 11 -17.07 -14.93 16.05
N VAL A 12 -16.77 -14.39 14.88
CA VAL A 12 -17.06 -15.03 13.58
C VAL A 12 -15.79 -15.68 13.05
N VAL A 13 -15.85 -16.98 12.75
CA VAL A 13 -14.72 -17.69 12.14
C VAL A 13 -14.75 -17.50 10.63
N LEU A 14 -13.77 -16.78 10.07
CA LEU A 14 -13.63 -16.64 8.61
C LEU A 14 -13.02 -17.90 8.00
N PRO A 15 -13.64 -18.52 6.97
CA PRO A 15 -13.09 -19.70 6.31
C PRO A 15 -11.76 -19.41 5.63
N LYS A 16 -10.92 -20.44 5.49
CA LYS A 16 -9.57 -20.32 4.90
C LYS A 16 -9.59 -19.61 3.54
N ALA A 17 -10.52 -19.99 2.66
CA ALA A 17 -10.65 -19.39 1.32
C ALA A 17 -10.91 -17.87 1.36
N VAL A 18 -11.73 -17.40 2.31
CA VAL A 18 -12.02 -15.96 2.47
C VAL A 18 -10.80 -15.21 3.01
N ARG A 19 -10.09 -15.81 3.98
CA ARG A 19 -8.85 -15.22 4.52
C ARG A 19 -7.79 -15.06 3.44
N GLU A 20 -7.58 -16.08 2.61
CA GLU A 20 -6.59 -16.05 1.53
C GLU A 20 -6.96 -15.04 0.43
N ALA A 21 -8.23 -14.99 0.02
CA ALA A 21 -8.71 -14.04 -0.98
C ALA A 21 -8.52 -12.58 -0.54
N LEU A 22 -8.75 -12.29 0.74
CA LEU A 22 -8.61 -10.95 1.31
C LEU A 22 -7.20 -10.68 1.88
N ARG A 23 -6.30 -11.67 1.84
CA ARG A 23 -4.94 -11.64 2.42
C ARG A 23 -4.93 -11.22 3.89
N LEU A 24 -5.88 -11.73 4.67
CA LEU A 24 -6.04 -11.43 6.08
C LEU A 24 -5.09 -12.28 6.93
N ALA A 25 -4.37 -11.63 7.83
CA ALA A 25 -3.57 -12.25 8.87
C ALA A 25 -4.25 -12.15 10.25
N ALA A 26 -3.83 -13.01 11.19
CA ALA A 26 -4.27 -12.88 12.58
C ALA A 26 -3.77 -11.55 13.15
N GLY A 27 -4.66 -10.78 13.76
CA GLY A 27 -4.37 -9.45 14.30
C GLY A 27 -4.66 -8.29 13.34
N ASP A 28 -5.10 -8.56 12.10
CA ASP A 28 -5.55 -7.50 11.20
C ASP A 28 -6.82 -6.82 11.72
N GLU A 29 -6.84 -5.49 11.66
CA GLU A 29 -8.02 -4.71 12.01
C GLU A 29 -9.02 -4.69 10.85
N LEU A 30 -10.29 -4.95 11.16
CA LEU A 30 -11.39 -4.88 10.21
C LEU A 30 -12.35 -3.76 10.63
N LEU A 31 -12.72 -2.92 9.66
CA LEU A 31 -13.82 -2.00 9.80
C LEU A 31 -15.13 -2.76 9.58
N VAL A 32 -16.04 -2.63 10.54
CA VAL A 32 -17.36 -3.25 10.51
C VAL A 32 -18.39 -2.18 10.20
N THR A 33 -19.17 -2.40 9.15
CA THR A 33 -20.23 -1.49 8.71
C THR A 33 -21.53 -2.27 8.54
N LEU A 34 -22.62 -1.74 9.09
CA LEU A 34 -23.95 -2.34 8.94
C LEU A 34 -24.63 -1.78 7.69
N GLU A 35 -24.93 -2.65 6.74
CA GLU A 35 -25.68 -2.33 5.53
C GLU A 35 -27.02 -3.07 5.55
N GLY A 36 -28.01 -2.46 6.20
CA GLY A 36 -29.33 -3.05 6.41
C GLY A 36 -29.26 -4.33 7.26
N GLN A 37 -29.49 -5.48 6.64
CA GLN A 37 -29.39 -6.80 7.28
C GLN A 37 -28.05 -7.51 7.00
N SER A 38 -27.10 -6.83 6.37
CA SER A 38 -25.78 -7.38 6.05
C SER A 38 -24.68 -6.62 6.77
N VAL A 39 -23.57 -7.32 7.05
CA VAL A 39 -22.38 -6.73 7.63
C VAL A 39 -21.29 -6.71 6.58
N ARG A 40 -20.79 -5.51 6.26
CA ARG A 40 -19.60 -5.33 5.42
C ARG A 40 -18.37 -5.23 6.31
N LEU A 41 -17.48 -6.20 6.13
CA LEU A 41 -16.16 -6.22 6.75
C LEU A 41 -15.13 -5.72 5.74
N THR A 42 -14.46 -4.61 6.06
CA THR A 42 -13.42 -4.03 5.20
C THR A 42 -12.08 -4.05 5.92
N PRO A 43 -11.01 -4.64 5.34
CA PRO A 43 -9.70 -4.61 5.96
C PRO A 43 -9.20 -3.18 6.13
N ARG A 44 -8.80 -2.81 7.35
CA ARG A 44 -8.18 -1.51 7.61
C ARG A 44 -6.73 -1.57 7.20
N ARG A 45 -6.48 -1.33 5.91
CA ARG A 45 -5.11 -1.22 5.39
C ARG A 45 -4.50 0.07 5.91
N LYS A 46 -3.39 -0.04 6.65
CA LYS A 46 -2.59 1.14 7.03
C LYS A 46 -2.20 1.86 5.74
N GLY A 47 -2.59 3.12 5.61
CA GLY A 47 -2.22 3.91 4.43
C GLY A 47 -0.70 4.04 4.35
N ILE A 48 -0.17 4.22 3.14
CA ILE A 48 1.27 4.47 2.92
C ILE A 48 1.79 5.55 3.88
N ARG A 49 1.00 6.60 4.17
CA ARG A 49 1.36 7.65 5.14
C ARG A 49 1.53 7.13 6.57
N GLN A 50 0.69 6.21 7.04
CA GLN A 50 0.81 5.62 8.39
C GLN A 50 2.01 4.66 8.48
N VAL A 51 2.29 3.92 7.40
CA VAL A 51 3.49 3.07 7.31
C VAL A 51 4.75 3.95 7.29
N LEU A 52 4.78 4.99 6.46
CA LEU A 52 5.91 5.94 6.39
C LEU A 52 6.08 6.71 7.71
N ALA A 53 5.01 7.07 8.41
CA ALA A 53 5.09 7.70 9.73
C ALA A 53 5.74 6.78 10.76
N GLY A 54 5.44 5.48 10.74
CA GLY A 54 6.12 4.48 11.58
C GLY A 54 7.59 4.27 11.22
N LEU A 55 7.98 4.59 10.00
CA LEU A 55 9.36 4.48 9.52
C LEU A 55 10.20 5.74 9.79
N GLN A 56 9.63 6.83 10.34
CA GLN A 56 10.33 8.10 10.57
C GLN A 56 11.62 7.99 11.41
N GLY A 57 11.78 6.92 12.20
CA GLY A 57 12.99 6.60 12.96
C GLY A 57 14.02 5.70 12.26
N HIS A 58 13.69 5.16 11.08
CA HIS A 58 14.55 4.29 10.27
C HIS A 58 15.04 4.95 8.98
N LEU A 59 14.68 6.23 8.73
CA LEU A 59 15.31 6.97 7.65
C LEU A 59 16.79 7.16 8.01
N PRO A 60 17.73 6.82 7.11
CA PRO A 60 19.15 7.07 7.34
C PRO A 60 19.37 8.55 7.69
N SER A 61 20.12 8.77 8.77
CA SER A 61 20.35 10.07 9.39
C SER A 61 20.78 11.15 8.40
N ARG A 62 20.07 12.28 8.48
CA ARG A 62 20.32 13.71 8.17
C ARG A 62 21.44 14.22 7.26
N ASP A 63 22.33 13.40 6.72
CA ASP A 63 23.32 13.84 5.71
C ASP A 63 22.81 13.59 4.28
N LEU A 64 21.57 13.13 4.15
CA LEU A 64 20.86 13.09 2.87
C LEU A 64 20.41 14.49 2.50
N GLU A 65 21.13 15.11 1.57
CA GLU A 65 20.66 16.29 0.84
C GLU A 65 19.77 15.83 -0.33
N PRO A 66 18.44 15.75 -0.14
CA PRO A 66 17.57 15.09 -1.11
C PRO A 66 17.57 15.86 -2.43
N ALA A 67 17.71 17.19 -2.37
CA ALA A 67 17.79 18.05 -3.54
C ALA A 67 19.00 17.71 -4.42
N ALA A 68 20.17 17.43 -3.84
CA ALA A 68 21.36 17.09 -4.60
C ALA A 68 21.21 15.73 -5.30
N LEU A 69 20.65 14.73 -4.61
CA LEU A 69 20.36 13.42 -5.20
C LEU A 69 19.35 13.51 -6.33
N PHE A 70 18.25 14.25 -6.14
CA PHE A 70 17.26 14.43 -7.19
C PHE A 70 17.82 15.23 -8.38
N ALA A 71 18.72 16.18 -8.15
CA ALA A 71 19.38 16.93 -9.22
C ALA A 71 20.33 16.02 -10.02
N ALA A 72 21.14 15.20 -9.35
CA ALA A 72 22.00 14.21 -9.99
C ALA A 72 21.19 13.19 -10.80
N GLU A 73 20.11 12.65 -10.24
CA GLU A 73 19.23 11.71 -10.94
C GLU A 73 18.57 12.35 -12.17
N LYS A 74 18.09 13.61 -12.05
CA LYS A 74 17.53 14.36 -13.19
C LYS A 74 18.57 14.65 -14.27
N ALA A 75 19.81 14.97 -13.90
CA ALA A 75 20.90 15.20 -14.85
C ALA A 75 21.23 13.91 -15.60
N ALA A 76 21.39 12.79 -14.88
CA ALA A 76 21.60 11.47 -15.46
C ALA A 76 20.42 11.03 -16.34
N ALA A 77 19.18 11.35 -15.94
CA ALA A 77 17.99 11.09 -16.75
C ALA A 77 17.99 11.90 -18.04
N ARG A 78 18.41 13.17 -18.02
CA ARG A 78 18.55 14.01 -19.23
C ARG A 78 19.65 13.51 -20.17
N GLU A 79 20.72 12.95 -19.62
CA GLU A 79 21.79 12.35 -20.41
C GLU A 79 21.36 11.00 -21.01
N ARG A 80 20.66 10.18 -20.21
CA ARG A 80 20.10 8.89 -20.62
C ARG A 80 18.96 9.04 -21.62
N TRP A 81 18.15 10.09 -21.46
CA TRP A 81 17.09 10.50 -22.37
C TRP A 81 17.51 11.80 -23.03
N THR A 82 18.62 11.75 -23.77
CA THR A 82 18.87 12.76 -24.80
C THR A 82 17.72 12.63 -25.79
N CYS A 83 16.79 13.59 -25.76
CA CYS A 83 15.85 13.72 -26.87
C CYS A 83 16.71 13.90 -28.13
N PRO A 84 16.60 13.02 -29.14
CA PRO A 84 17.27 13.27 -30.40
C PRO A 84 16.83 14.66 -30.89
N GLU A 85 17.78 15.39 -31.46
CA GLU A 85 17.56 16.74 -31.95
C GLU A 85 16.39 16.70 -32.96
N PRO A 86 15.46 17.69 -32.96
CA PRO A 86 14.26 17.65 -33.79
C PRO A 86 14.52 17.52 -35.31
N ALA A 87 15.77 17.63 -35.75
CA ALA A 87 16.23 17.35 -37.11
C ALA A 87 16.08 15.85 -37.51
N GLU A 88 15.97 14.92 -36.57
CA GLU A 88 15.87 13.47 -36.85
C GLU A 88 14.43 12.97 -37.10
N TRP A 89 13.41 13.79 -36.83
CA TRP A 89 12.00 13.44 -37.07
C TRP A 89 11.49 13.78 -38.47
N SER A 90 12.33 14.35 -39.33
CA SER A 90 11.94 14.81 -40.67
C SER A 90 12.45 13.91 -41.81
N ARG A 91 12.68 12.62 -41.56
CA ARG A 91 13.08 11.66 -42.59
C ARG A 91 12.14 10.46 -42.65
#